data_AF-A0A2P9EY43-F1
#
_entry.id   AF-A0A2P9EY43-F1
#
_cell.length_a   1.000
_cell.length_b   1.000
_cell.length_c   1.000
_cell.angle_alpha   90.00
_cell.angle_beta   90.00
_cell.angle_gamma   90.00
#
_symmetry.space_group_name_H-M   'P 1'
#
loop_
_entity.id
_entity.type
_entity.pdbx_description
1 polymer ?
#
loop_
_entity_poly.entity_id
_entity_poly.type
_entity_poly.pdbx_seq_one_letter_code
_entity_poly.pdbx_strand_id
1 'polypeptide(L)'
;MPLGLLRRRSSQATRGAAGLTLPVPPGAGALVREVLDPVNQPMGAAEVTVTELRSHRVAARGTTDPYGYFMAVLPPGAYSLLIVAEGLEPHRESVEIVPDAGPAPERVWLRSARQLELPVPGTWLFDPPHTAIRFIAKHVGMAHVHGRFERFEGGLQVAQDVTESRVHVRIDASSINTGNNTRDTHLRSADFLDVERFPHIDFTSHRFAYRGGSKWTLQGTLTMHGVSRSVALDTTYLGTVNGGYGEELRCAALAKAELHREDYTLNWRTMLARGIAVVGPTVQLELDVQAMYRTHDTPTPPE
;
A
#
# COMPACT_ATOMS: atom_id res chain seq x y z
N MET A 1 -70.36 42.97 25.48
CA MET A 1 -69.44 42.54 26.55
C MET A 1 -69.66 41.05 26.81
N PRO A 2 -68.66 40.17 26.79
CA PRO A 2 -67.39 40.19 26.04
C PRO A 2 -67.14 38.90 25.23
N LEU A 3 -66.27 39.00 24.22
CA LEU A 3 -65.68 37.91 23.44
C LEU A 3 -64.57 37.22 24.25
N GLY A 4 -64.55 35.87 24.26
CA GLY A 4 -63.45 35.07 24.80
C GLY A 4 -62.41 34.76 23.71
N LEU A 5 -61.24 35.41 23.80
CA LEU A 5 -60.08 35.17 22.94
C LEU A 5 -59.38 33.85 23.28
N LEU A 6 -59.37 32.90 22.35
CA LEU A 6 -58.51 31.71 22.39
C LEU A 6 -57.06 32.11 22.02
N ARG A 7 -56.21 32.22 23.04
CA ARG A 7 -54.77 32.46 22.88
C ARG A 7 -54.09 31.15 22.46
N ARG A 8 -53.84 31.00 21.15
CA ARG A 8 -53.05 29.90 20.59
C ARG A 8 -51.59 30.09 21.00
N ARG A 9 -51.12 29.32 21.98
CA ARG A 9 -49.69 29.21 22.32
C ARG A 9 -48.99 28.49 21.17
N SER A 10 -48.29 29.24 20.31
CA SER A 10 -47.32 28.69 19.38
C SER A 10 -46.08 28.29 20.17
N SER A 11 -45.88 26.99 20.40
CA SER A 11 -44.56 26.48 20.79
C SER A 11 -43.63 26.63 19.60
N GLN A 12 -42.64 27.52 19.71
CA GLN A 12 -41.50 27.56 18.81
C GLN A 12 -40.82 26.19 18.83
N ALA A 13 -40.99 25.42 17.77
CA ALA A 13 -40.19 24.24 17.51
C ALA A 13 -38.77 24.71 17.17
N THR A 14 -37.86 24.54 18.11
CA THR A 14 -36.43 24.50 17.83
C THR A 14 -36.18 23.41 16.79
N ARG A 15 -35.76 23.80 15.59
CA ARG A 15 -35.27 22.87 14.57
C ARG A 15 -33.97 22.26 15.09
N GLY A 16 -34.08 21.16 15.83
CA GLY A 16 -32.97 20.28 16.14
C GLY A 16 -32.47 19.63 14.85
N ALA A 17 -31.15 19.61 14.66
CA ALA A 17 -30.53 18.80 13.62
C ALA A 17 -31.08 17.37 13.69
N ALA A 18 -31.40 16.77 12.55
CA ALA A 18 -31.87 15.40 12.48
C ALA A 18 -30.81 14.48 13.11
N GLY A 19 -31.04 14.03 14.35
CA GLY A 19 -30.10 13.21 15.09
C GLY A 19 -30.07 11.79 14.52
N LEU A 20 -28.87 11.27 14.28
CA LEU A 20 -28.66 9.86 13.98
C LEU A 20 -29.15 9.02 15.17
N THR A 21 -30.08 8.09 14.94
CA THR A 21 -30.52 7.12 15.96
C THR A 21 -29.85 5.78 15.72
N LEU A 22 -28.89 5.43 16.58
CA LEU A 22 -28.25 4.11 16.60
C LEU A 22 -28.81 3.31 17.79
N PRO A 23 -29.44 2.14 17.59
CA PRO A 23 -29.90 1.31 18.70
C PRO A 23 -28.70 0.76 19.46
N VAL A 24 -28.56 1.14 20.73
CA VAL A 24 -27.51 0.67 21.63
C VAL A 24 -28.12 -0.35 22.60
N PRO A 25 -27.66 -1.62 22.60
CA PRO A 25 -28.08 -2.61 23.60
C PRO A 25 -27.78 -2.12 25.02
N PRO A 26 -28.60 -2.47 26.02
CA PRO A 26 -28.35 -2.07 27.40
C PRO A 26 -26.95 -2.44 27.88
N GLY A 27 -26.24 -1.48 28.47
CA GLY A 27 -24.89 -1.66 28.98
C GLY A 27 -23.78 -1.61 27.92
N ALA A 28 -24.10 -1.42 26.63
CA ALA A 28 -23.12 -1.08 25.59
C ALA A 28 -23.05 0.44 25.39
N GLY A 29 -22.03 0.92 24.69
CA GLY A 29 -21.91 2.33 24.29
C GLY A 29 -21.74 2.47 22.78
N ALA A 30 -22.11 3.65 22.25
CA ALA A 30 -21.90 4.00 20.85
C ALA A 30 -20.60 4.80 20.66
N LEU A 31 -19.77 4.35 19.71
CA LEU A 31 -18.69 5.13 19.14
C LEU A 31 -19.19 5.74 17.83
N VAL A 32 -19.19 7.08 17.74
CA VAL A 32 -19.51 7.78 16.49
C VAL A 32 -18.39 8.77 16.17
N ARG A 33 -17.87 8.69 14.95
CA ARG A 33 -16.82 9.56 14.44
C ARG A 33 -17.25 10.17 13.11
N GLU A 34 -17.19 11.50 13.02
CA GLU A 34 -17.26 12.24 11.76
C GLU A 34 -15.83 12.55 11.33
N VAL A 35 -15.35 11.86 10.30
CA VAL A 35 -14.00 12.06 9.76
C VAL A 35 -14.05 13.15 8.70
N LEU A 36 -13.21 14.15 8.90
CA LEU A 36 -13.09 15.32 8.05
C LEU A 36 -11.70 15.39 7.44
N ASP A 37 -11.63 15.86 6.21
CA ASP A 37 -10.38 16.18 5.54
C ASP A 37 -9.74 17.48 6.09
N PRO A 38 -8.50 17.81 5.68
CA PRO A 38 -7.81 19.02 6.11
C PRO A 38 -8.53 20.34 5.76
N VAL A 39 -9.49 20.33 4.83
CA VAL A 39 -10.27 21.50 4.41
C VAL A 39 -11.73 21.46 4.90
N ASN A 40 -12.02 20.63 5.91
CA ASN A 40 -13.32 20.46 6.57
C ASN A 40 -14.42 19.81 5.72
N GLN A 41 -14.09 19.01 4.71
CA GLN A 41 -15.07 18.20 3.99
C GLN A 41 -15.21 16.81 4.61
N PRO A 42 -16.44 16.26 4.68
CA PRO A 42 -16.64 14.87 5.10
C PRO A 42 -15.89 13.90 4.22
N MET A 43 -15.19 12.96 4.86
CA MET A 43 -14.32 12.01 4.17
C MET A 43 -14.91 10.62 4.16
N GLY A 44 -15.44 10.19 3.01
CA GLY A 44 -15.84 8.81 2.79
C GLY A 44 -14.67 7.87 2.50
N ALA A 45 -14.91 6.58 2.69
CA ALA A 45 -13.95 5.50 2.43
C ALA A 45 -12.65 5.56 3.24
N ALA A 46 -12.58 6.35 4.32
CA ALA A 46 -11.49 6.26 5.27
C ALA A 46 -11.61 4.94 6.04
N GLU A 47 -10.55 4.13 6.07
CA GLU A 47 -10.52 2.90 6.83
C GLU A 47 -10.43 3.19 8.33
N VAL A 48 -11.33 2.59 9.10
CA VAL A 48 -11.38 2.73 10.55
C VAL A 48 -11.23 1.36 11.19
N THR A 49 -10.26 1.24 12.09
CA THR A 49 -10.03 0.05 12.91
C THR A 49 -10.11 0.41 14.38
N VAL A 50 -10.96 -0.29 15.13
CA VAL A 50 -11.10 -0.15 16.58
C VAL A 50 -10.55 -1.39 17.25
N THR A 51 -9.56 -1.21 18.11
CA THR A 51 -8.87 -2.30 18.80
C THR A 51 -9.01 -2.15 20.30
N GLU A 52 -9.45 -3.19 20.98
CA GLU A 52 -9.53 -3.20 22.45
C GLU A 52 -8.11 -3.16 23.05
N LEU A 53 -7.84 -2.20 23.94
CA LEU A 53 -6.47 -1.94 24.42
C LEU A 53 -5.88 -3.07 25.26
N ARG A 54 -6.70 -3.80 26.02
CA ARG A 54 -6.23 -4.86 26.92
C ARG A 54 -5.94 -6.17 26.18
N SER A 55 -6.81 -6.55 25.26
CA SER A 55 -6.74 -7.83 24.55
C SER A 55 -6.01 -7.72 23.21
N HIS A 56 -5.80 -6.50 22.71
CA HIS A 56 -5.35 -6.21 21.34
C HIS A 56 -6.23 -6.82 20.24
N ARG A 57 -7.47 -7.21 20.57
CA ARG A 57 -8.43 -7.76 19.62
C ARG A 57 -9.11 -6.63 18.86
N VAL A 58 -9.22 -6.77 17.54
CA VAL A 58 -10.03 -5.86 16.71
C VAL A 58 -11.50 -6.05 17.08
N ALA A 59 -12.11 -5.01 17.63
CA ALA A 59 -13.49 -5.00 18.08
C ALA A 59 -14.45 -4.55 16.97
N ALA A 60 -14.00 -3.65 16.08
CA ALA A 60 -14.73 -3.23 14.89
C ALA A 60 -13.74 -2.81 13.79
N ARG A 61 -14.12 -3.03 12.53
CA ARG A 61 -13.42 -2.52 11.35
C ARG A 61 -14.43 -2.18 10.26
N GLY A 62 -14.21 -1.07 9.56
CA GLY A 62 -15.05 -0.66 8.44
C GLY A 62 -14.47 0.56 7.75
N THR A 63 -15.29 1.19 6.91
CA THR A 63 -14.96 2.47 6.29
C THR A 63 -15.98 3.53 6.68
N THR A 64 -15.58 4.79 6.64
CA THR A 64 -16.53 5.90 6.73
C THR A 64 -17.48 5.90 5.54
N ASP A 65 -18.72 6.30 5.78
CA ASP A 65 -19.72 6.51 4.73
C ASP A 65 -19.42 7.78 3.89
N PRO A 66 -20.14 8.06 2.79
CA PRO A 66 -19.92 9.26 1.98
C PRO A 66 -20.07 10.60 2.74
N TYR A 67 -20.63 10.60 3.94
CA TYR A 67 -20.78 11.75 4.83
C TYR A 67 -19.76 11.76 5.96
N GLY A 68 -18.70 10.94 5.87
CA GLY A 68 -17.60 10.90 6.82
C GLY A 68 -17.90 10.14 8.10
N TYR A 69 -19.07 9.51 8.26
CA TYR A 69 -19.42 8.86 9.51
C TYR A 69 -18.91 7.42 9.59
N PHE A 70 -18.31 7.09 10.72
CA PHE A 70 -18.10 5.72 11.19
C PHE A 70 -18.83 5.53 12.52
N MET A 71 -19.55 4.42 12.64
CA MET A 71 -20.34 4.09 13.82
C MET A 71 -20.07 2.65 14.26
N ALA A 72 -19.88 2.45 15.56
CA ALA A 72 -19.77 1.13 16.16
C ALA A 72 -20.46 1.10 17.52
N VAL A 73 -21.06 -0.04 17.85
CA VAL A 73 -21.59 -0.31 19.20
C VAL A 73 -20.65 -1.29 19.88
N LEU A 74 -20.13 -0.91 21.04
CA LEU A 74 -19.04 -1.63 21.70
C LEU A 74 -19.37 -1.85 23.18
N PRO A 75 -18.88 -2.94 23.79
CA PRO A 75 -18.89 -3.08 25.24
C PRO A 75 -18.10 -1.96 25.92
N PRO A 76 -18.43 -1.61 27.18
CA PRO A 76 -17.67 -0.63 27.93
C PRO A 76 -16.21 -1.02 28.08
N GLY A 77 -15.32 -0.04 27.96
CA GLY A 77 -13.88 -0.28 28.05
C GLY A 77 -13.05 0.71 27.26
N ALA A 78 -11.73 0.50 27.28
CA ALA A 78 -10.77 1.36 26.61
C ALA A 78 -10.31 0.75 25.28
N TYR A 79 -10.35 1.55 24.22
CA TYR A 79 -10.04 1.15 22.85
C TYR A 79 -9.02 2.12 22.24
N SER A 80 -8.28 1.64 21.25
CA SER A 80 -7.52 2.47 20.33
C SER A 80 -8.27 2.52 19.00
N LEU A 81 -8.43 3.73 18.48
CA LEU A 81 -8.95 3.99 17.15
C LEU A 81 -7.79 4.30 16.22
N LEU A 82 -7.76 3.66 15.05
CA LEU A 82 -6.88 3.99 13.93
C LEU A 82 -7.75 4.35 12.73
N ILE A 83 -7.61 5.58 12.23
CA ILE A 83 -8.25 6.04 11.01
C ILE A 83 -7.15 6.27 9.96
N VAL A 84 -7.30 5.65 8.79
CA VAL A 84 -6.38 5.75 7.67
C VAL A 84 -7.15 6.17 6.43
N ALA A 85 -6.66 7.19 5.75
CA ALA A 85 -7.15 7.61 4.46
C ALA A 85 -5.98 7.84 3.50
N GLU A 86 -6.21 7.62 2.21
CA GLU A 86 -5.18 7.80 1.19
C GLU A 86 -4.68 9.25 1.20
N GLY A 87 -3.35 9.40 1.24
CA GLY A 87 -2.68 10.70 1.23
C GLY A 87 -2.69 11.51 2.52
N LEU A 88 -3.27 10.98 3.60
CA LEU A 88 -3.36 11.66 4.89
C LEU A 88 -2.56 10.92 5.99
N GLU A 89 -2.17 11.64 7.03
CA GLU A 89 -1.51 11.07 8.20
C GLU A 89 -2.49 10.14 8.93
N PRO A 90 -2.07 8.91 9.30
CA PRO A 90 -2.89 8.05 10.13
C PRO A 90 -3.23 8.73 11.45
N HIS A 91 -4.52 8.88 11.73
CA HIS A 91 -4.98 9.41 13.00
C HIS A 91 -5.13 8.26 14.00
N ARG A 92 -4.52 8.42 15.17
CA ARG A 92 -4.62 7.47 16.29
C ARG A 92 -5.12 8.20 17.52
N GLU A 93 -6.12 7.63 18.15
CA GLU A 93 -6.63 8.11 19.44
C GLU A 93 -6.97 6.94 20.36
N SER A 94 -7.04 7.24 21.66
CA SER A 94 -7.58 6.33 22.68
C SER A 94 -8.98 6.80 23.04
N VAL A 95 -9.94 5.88 23.06
CA VAL A 95 -11.35 6.18 23.34
C VAL A 95 -11.84 5.27 24.46
N GLU A 96 -12.58 5.84 25.40
CA GLU A 96 -13.29 5.10 26.44
C GLU A 96 -14.77 5.00 26.08
N ILE A 97 -15.28 3.76 25.98
CA ILE A 97 -16.69 3.48 25.74
C ILE A 97 -17.37 3.37 27.10
N VAL A 98 -18.32 4.26 27.34
CA VAL A 98 -19.13 4.33 28.56
C VAL A 98 -20.47 3.63 28.31
N PRO A 99 -21.00 2.83 29.25
CA PRO A 99 -22.29 2.18 29.10
C PRO A 99 -23.42 3.21 28.93
N ASP A 100 -24.37 2.88 28.06
CA ASP A 100 -25.58 3.66 27.76
C ASP A 100 -25.30 5.10 27.26
N ALA A 101 -24.04 5.39 26.87
CA ALA A 101 -23.68 6.62 26.20
C ALA A 101 -24.29 6.65 24.79
N GLY A 102 -25.06 7.72 24.53
CA GLY A 102 -25.70 7.93 23.24
C GLY A 102 -24.72 8.27 22.10
N PRO A 103 -25.17 8.24 20.84
CA PRO A 103 -24.33 8.45 19.66
C PRO A 103 -24.03 9.94 19.45
N ALA A 104 -23.25 10.55 20.32
CA ALA A 104 -22.73 11.90 20.08
C ALA A 104 -21.56 11.81 19.09
N PRO A 105 -21.68 12.37 17.86
CA PRO A 105 -20.58 12.35 16.92
C PRO A 105 -19.45 13.26 17.41
N GLU A 106 -18.25 12.69 17.51
CA GLU A 106 -17.02 13.47 17.66
C GLU A 106 -16.32 13.61 16.32
N ARG A 107 -15.80 14.81 16.06
CA ARG A 107 -15.12 15.15 14.81
C ARG A 107 -13.65 14.82 14.90
N VAL A 108 -13.14 14.16 13.85
CA VAL A 108 -11.73 13.86 13.68
C VAL A 108 -11.26 14.51 12.39
N TRP A 109 -10.32 15.45 12.51
CA TRP A 109 -9.65 16.04 11.36
C TRP A 109 -8.40 15.26 11.04
N LEU A 110 -8.38 14.67 9.85
CA LEU A 110 -7.17 14.11 9.30
C LEU A 110 -6.25 15.24 8.81
N ARG A 111 -4.95 14.99 8.87
CA ARG A 111 -3.92 15.94 8.42
C ARG A 111 -3.32 15.45 7.12
N SER A 112 -2.94 16.37 6.25
CA SER A 112 -2.17 16.02 5.05
C SER A 112 -0.88 15.33 5.45
N ALA A 113 -0.61 14.17 4.86
CA ALA A 113 0.68 13.53 5.08
C ALA A 113 1.79 14.41 4.53
N ARG A 114 2.84 14.62 5.33
CA ARG A 114 4.02 15.38 4.89
C ARG A 114 4.58 14.77 3.61
N GLN A 115 4.55 15.54 2.53
CA GLN A 115 5.22 15.16 1.29
C GLN A 115 6.73 15.21 1.54
N LEU A 116 7.41 14.10 1.25
CA LEU A 116 8.86 14.03 1.30
C LEU A 116 9.44 14.82 0.13
N GLU A 117 10.62 15.42 0.34
CA GLU A 117 11.37 16.06 -0.74
C GLU A 117 11.70 15.02 -1.82
N LEU A 118 11.30 15.34 -3.05
CA LEU A 118 11.50 14.47 -4.21
C LEU A 118 12.97 14.47 -4.63
N PRO A 119 13.45 13.38 -5.25
CA PRO A 119 14.80 13.35 -5.78
C PRO A 119 14.99 14.46 -6.81
N VAL A 120 16.19 15.05 -6.83
CA VAL A 120 16.53 16.03 -7.85
C VAL A 120 16.51 15.41 -9.26
N PRO A 121 16.16 16.19 -10.29
CA PRO A 121 16.20 15.73 -11.67
C PRO A 121 17.60 15.26 -12.07
N GLY A 122 17.65 14.20 -12.86
CA GLY A 122 18.89 13.59 -13.35
C GLY A 122 18.82 12.07 -13.36
N THR A 123 19.96 11.46 -13.64
CA THR A 123 20.09 10.00 -13.69
C THR A 123 20.48 9.47 -12.32
N TRP A 124 19.78 8.44 -11.87
CA TRP A 124 20.04 7.71 -10.63
C TRP A 124 20.28 6.25 -10.97
N LEU A 125 21.36 5.66 -10.47
CA LEU A 125 21.70 4.26 -10.70
C LEU A 125 21.28 3.44 -9.48
N PHE A 126 20.78 2.22 -9.69
CA PHE A 126 20.54 1.32 -8.56
C PHE A 126 21.85 1.05 -7.82
N ASP A 127 21.75 0.93 -6.50
CA ASP A 127 22.84 0.48 -5.63
C ASP A 127 22.65 -1.02 -5.38
N PRO A 128 23.38 -1.92 -6.08
CA PRO A 128 23.08 -3.35 -6.04
C PRO A 128 23.18 -3.98 -4.65
N PRO A 129 24.18 -3.67 -3.80
CA PRO A 129 24.22 -4.14 -2.41
C PRO A 129 23.00 -3.78 -1.55
N HIS A 130 22.29 -2.69 -1.89
CA HIS A 130 21.14 -2.19 -1.12
C HIS A 130 19.83 -2.21 -1.90
N THR A 131 19.81 -2.90 -3.05
CA THR A 131 18.61 -3.11 -3.86
C THR A 131 18.30 -4.60 -3.90
N ALA A 132 17.04 -4.97 -3.69
CA ALA A 132 16.59 -6.34 -3.71
C ALA A 132 15.28 -6.50 -4.47
N ILE A 133 15.25 -7.46 -5.39
CA ILE A 133 14.06 -7.87 -6.12
C ILE A 133 13.65 -9.25 -5.59
N ARG A 134 12.65 -9.28 -4.71
CA ARG A 134 12.17 -10.50 -4.07
C ARG A 134 10.79 -10.88 -4.55
N PHE A 135 10.50 -12.17 -4.48
CA PHE A 135 9.18 -12.71 -4.75
C PHE A 135 8.77 -13.76 -3.72
N ILE A 136 7.46 -13.88 -3.54
CA ILE A 136 6.84 -14.86 -2.64
C ILE A 136 5.77 -15.60 -3.44
N ALA A 137 5.92 -16.92 -3.54
CA ALA A 137 4.95 -17.79 -4.19
C ALA A 137 4.32 -18.74 -3.17
N LYS A 138 3.01 -18.97 -3.24
CA LYS A 138 2.33 -19.94 -2.37
C LYS A 138 2.61 -21.36 -2.82
N HIS A 139 2.95 -22.24 -1.89
CA HIS A 139 3.18 -23.66 -2.11
C HIS A 139 2.05 -24.47 -1.46
N VAL A 140 1.26 -25.14 -2.31
CA VAL A 140 0.11 -26.00 -1.95
C VAL A 140 -0.90 -25.29 -1.03
N GLY A 141 -1.00 -23.96 -1.16
CA GLY A 141 -1.91 -23.14 -0.34
C GLY A 141 -1.56 -23.05 1.15
N MET A 142 -0.44 -23.63 1.60
CA MET A 142 -0.07 -23.71 3.01
C MET A 142 1.24 -22.97 3.32
N ALA A 143 2.28 -23.19 2.52
CA ALA A 143 3.62 -22.64 2.77
C ALA A 143 3.99 -21.55 1.76
N HIS A 144 5.01 -20.76 2.07
CA HIS A 144 5.56 -19.75 1.17
C HIS A 144 6.95 -20.16 0.67
N VAL A 145 7.16 -20.01 -0.63
CA VAL A 145 8.47 -20.08 -1.28
C VAL A 145 8.95 -18.66 -1.48
N HIS A 146 10.02 -18.31 -0.79
CA HIS A 146 10.70 -17.04 -0.99
C HIS A 146 11.79 -17.22 -2.03
N GLY A 147 11.91 -16.25 -2.93
CA GLY A 147 13.02 -16.18 -3.84
C GLY A 147 13.40 -14.76 -4.17
N ARG A 148 14.50 -14.62 -4.89
CA ARG A 148 15.04 -13.33 -5.34
C ARG A 148 15.75 -13.49 -6.68
N PHE A 149 15.98 -12.37 -7.35
CA PHE A 149 16.95 -12.28 -8.43
C PHE A 149 18.20 -11.57 -7.91
N GLU A 150 19.35 -12.16 -8.15
CA GLU A 150 20.63 -11.69 -7.59
C GLU A 150 21.39 -10.76 -8.52
N ARG A 151 21.05 -10.74 -9.82
CA ARG A 151 21.70 -9.90 -10.82
C ARG A 151 20.68 -9.10 -11.61
N PHE A 152 20.86 -7.79 -11.62
CA PHE A 152 20.05 -6.84 -12.36
C PHE A 152 20.85 -5.55 -12.59
N GLU A 153 20.44 -4.80 -13.60
CA GLU A 153 20.97 -3.49 -13.93
C GLU A 153 19.85 -2.50 -14.20
N GLY A 154 20.16 -1.21 -14.14
CA GLY A 154 19.22 -0.15 -14.48
C GLY A 154 19.26 1.01 -13.51
N GLY A 155 18.17 1.77 -13.49
CA GLY A 155 18.06 2.96 -12.67
C GLY A 155 16.83 3.80 -13.00
N LEU A 156 16.90 5.05 -12.55
CA LEU A 156 15.83 6.03 -12.70
C LEU A 156 16.35 7.24 -13.49
N GLN A 157 15.54 7.74 -14.40
CA GLN A 157 15.68 9.07 -14.95
C GLN A 157 14.60 9.95 -14.32
N VAL A 158 15.02 10.81 -13.40
CA VAL A 158 14.13 11.77 -12.73
C VAL A 158 14.03 13.01 -13.60
N ALA A 159 12.81 13.38 -13.96
CA ALA A 159 12.51 14.58 -14.74
C ALA A 159 12.19 15.77 -13.82
N GLN A 160 12.11 16.97 -14.40
CA GLN A 160 11.69 18.17 -13.67
C GLN A 160 10.27 18.03 -13.13
N ASP A 161 9.34 17.57 -13.98
CA ASP A 161 8.09 17.00 -13.53
C ASP A 161 8.31 15.53 -13.18
N VAL A 162 8.21 15.20 -11.90
CA VAL A 162 8.44 13.84 -11.41
C VAL A 162 7.50 12.81 -12.08
N THR A 163 6.31 13.24 -12.52
CA THR A 163 5.33 12.35 -13.18
C THR A 163 5.79 11.87 -14.55
N GLU A 164 6.72 12.58 -15.17
CA GLU A 164 7.37 12.24 -16.44
C GLU A 164 8.65 11.40 -16.26
N SER A 165 9.05 11.14 -15.02
CA SER A 165 10.22 10.30 -14.73
C SER A 165 10.06 8.88 -15.29
N ARG A 166 11.19 8.17 -15.41
CA ARG A 166 11.24 6.79 -15.91
C ARG A 166 12.08 5.93 -15.00
N VAL A 167 11.69 4.68 -14.83
CA VAL A 167 12.50 3.61 -14.25
C VAL A 167 12.68 2.54 -15.31
N HIS A 168 13.90 2.06 -15.46
CA HIS A 168 14.21 0.89 -16.27
C HIS A 168 15.00 -0.09 -15.42
N VAL A 169 14.61 -1.36 -15.44
CA VAL A 169 15.37 -2.47 -14.85
C VAL A 169 15.43 -3.63 -15.83
N ARG A 170 16.62 -4.19 -16.00
CA ARG A 170 16.87 -5.44 -16.70
C ARG A 170 17.39 -6.45 -15.68
N ILE A 171 16.70 -7.56 -15.54
CA ILE A 171 17.01 -8.62 -14.58
C ILE A 171 17.55 -9.81 -15.37
N ASP A 172 18.67 -10.38 -14.92
CA ASP A 172 19.15 -11.66 -15.45
C ASP A 172 18.29 -12.79 -14.89
N ALA A 173 17.49 -13.42 -15.75
CA ALA A 173 16.56 -14.46 -15.36
C ALA A 173 17.28 -15.70 -14.78
N SER A 174 18.54 -15.94 -15.16
CA SER A 174 19.35 -17.04 -14.65
C SER A 174 19.88 -16.81 -13.23
N SER A 175 19.70 -15.60 -12.67
CA SER A 175 20.06 -15.24 -11.30
C SER A 175 18.98 -15.56 -10.25
N ILE A 176 17.91 -16.25 -10.66
CA ILE A 176 16.86 -16.69 -9.74
C ILE A 176 17.43 -17.62 -8.66
N ASN A 177 17.16 -17.28 -7.41
CA ASN A 177 17.59 -18.04 -6.24
C ASN A 177 16.43 -18.20 -5.25
N THR A 178 16.10 -19.44 -4.91
CA THR A 178 15.08 -19.78 -3.91
C THR A 178 15.65 -20.56 -2.71
N GLY A 179 16.97 -20.60 -2.59
CA GLY A 179 17.71 -21.39 -1.61
C GLY A 179 17.68 -22.90 -1.87
N ASN A 180 17.27 -23.34 -3.05
CA ASN A 180 17.19 -24.75 -3.42
C ASN A 180 17.69 -24.97 -4.86
N ASN A 181 18.91 -25.48 -4.99
CA ASN A 181 19.58 -25.66 -6.27
C ASN A 181 18.79 -26.50 -7.28
N THR A 182 18.10 -27.55 -6.84
CA THR A 182 17.29 -28.40 -7.74
C THR A 182 16.11 -27.61 -8.30
N ARG A 183 15.41 -26.85 -7.44
CA ARG A 183 14.32 -25.98 -7.88
C ARG A 183 14.83 -24.85 -8.77
N ASP A 184 15.94 -24.22 -8.42
CA ASP A 184 16.52 -23.10 -9.18
C ASP A 184 17.00 -23.54 -10.57
N THR A 185 17.57 -24.74 -10.69
CA THR A 185 17.87 -25.36 -12.00
C THR A 185 16.60 -25.59 -12.83
N HIS A 186 15.53 -26.07 -12.21
CA HIS A 186 14.27 -26.28 -12.90
C HIS A 186 13.59 -24.97 -13.31
N LEU A 187 13.58 -23.94 -12.44
CA LEU A 187 13.01 -22.63 -12.75
C LEU A 187 13.71 -21.96 -13.94
N ARG A 188 14.99 -22.27 -14.18
CA ARG A 188 15.75 -21.75 -15.32
C ARG A 188 15.49 -22.50 -16.63
N SER A 189 14.95 -23.71 -16.58
CA SER A 189 14.78 -24.55 -17.78
C SER A 189 13.68 -24.03 -18.71
N ALA A 190 13.61 -24.62 -19.91
CA ALA A 190 12.55 -24.38 -20.89
C ALA A 190 11.13 -24.75 -20.39
N ASP A 191 11.02 -25.48 -19.28
CA ASP A 191 9.73 -25.79 -18.65
C ASP A 191 9.18 -24.61 -17.81
N PHE A 192 10.00 -23.57 -17.57
CA PHE A 192 9.61 -22.38 -16.80
C PHE A 192 10.15 -21.08 -17.40
N LEU A 193 11.25 -20.47 -16.90
CA LEU A 193 11.73 -19.18 -17.41
C LEU A 193 12.40 -19.26 -18.78
N ASP A 194 12.83 -20.46 -19.22
CA ASP A 194 13.49 -20.70 -20.50
C ASP A 194 14.65 -19.70 -20.73
N VAL A 195 15.58 -19.63 -19.76
CA VAL A 195 16.58 -18.54 -19.70
C VAL A 195 17.55 -18.55 -20.88
N GLU A 196 17.67 -19.66 -21.58
CA GLU A 196 18.44 -19.76 -22.83
C GLU A 196 17.79 -18.96 -23.97
N ARG A 197 16.46 -18.90 -24.00
CA ARG A 197 15.68 -18.17 -25.03
C ARG A 197 15.23 -16.79 -24.56
N PHE A 198 14.97 -16.64 -23.26
CA PHE A 198 14.55 -15.39 -22.62
C PHE A 198 15.48 -15.07 -21.44
N PRO A 199 16.72 -14.65 -21.70
CA PRO A 199 17.72 -14.42 -20.65
C PRO A 199 17.39 -13.26 -19.72
N HIS A 200 16.48 -12.36 -20.13
CA HIS A 200 16.16 -11.14 -19.41
C HIS A 200 14.67 -11.02 -19.07
N ILE A 201 14.42 -10.45 -17.89
CA ILE A 201 13.13 -9.90 -17.48
C ILE A 201 13.31 -8.38 -17.45
N ASP A 202 12.51 -7.67 -18.25
CA ASP A 202 12.64 -6.22 -18.41
C ASP A 202 11.41 -5.51 -17.86
N PHE A 203 11.61 -4.47 -17.06
CA PHE A 203 10.54 -3.55 -16.67
C PHE A 203 10.89 -2.12 -17.05
N THR A 204 9.94 -1.45 -17.71
CA THR A 204 10.03 -0.02 -18.05
C THR A 204 8.78 0.70 -17.56
N SER A 205 8.96 1.70 -16.71
CA SER A 205 7.84 2.54 -16.28
C SER A 205 7.46 3.56 -17.34
N HIS A 206 6.20 3.98 -17.31
CA HIS A 206 5.69 5.05 -18.17
C HIS A 206 4.92 6.13 -17.40
N ARG A 207 4.54 5.89 -16.14
CA ARG A 207 3.84 6.89 -15.32
C ARG A 207 4.10 6.72 -13.83
N PHE A 208 4.37 7.84 -13.16
CA PHE A 208 4.35 7.95 -11.70
C PHE A 208 3.07 8.70 -11.29
N ALA A 209 2.23 8.08 -10.46
CA ALA A 209 1.02 8.71 -9.94
C ALA A 209 1.17 8.94 -8.43
N TYR A 210 1.11 10.20 -8.00
CA TYR A 210 1.16 10.54 -6.58
C TYR A 210 -0.15 10.12 -5.89
N ARG A 211 -0.02 9.42 -4.75
CA ARG A 211 -1.14 8.95 -3.92
C ARG A 211 -1.18 9.65 -2.56
N GLY A 212 -0.37 10.69 -2.38
CA GLY A 212 -0.31 11.47 -1.14
C GLY A 212 0.70 10.94 -0.11
N GLY A 213 1.20 11.83 0.75
CA GLY A 213 2.29 11.54 1.69
C GLY A 213 3.53 11.01 0.97
N SER A 214 3.94 9.79 1.33
CA SER A 214 5.03 9.03 0.72
C SER A 214 4.57 7.99 -0.32
N LYS A 215 3.27 7.92 -0.63
CA LYS A 215 2.70 6.87 -1.47
C LYS A 215 2.63 7.28 -2.94
N TRP A 216 2.98 6.33 -3.79
CA TRP A 216 3.01 6.46 -5.24
C TRP A 216 2.53 5.17 -5.90
N THR A 217 1.94 5.27 -7.08
CA THR A 217 1.76 4.12 -7.98
C THR A 217 2.71 4.28 -9.16
N LEU A 218 3.59 3.31 -9.38
CA LEU A 218 4.45 3.25 -10.55
C LEU A 218 3.87 2.29 -11.58
N GLN A 219 3.40 2.83 -12.70
CA GLN A 219 2.85 2.04 -13.80
C GLN A 219 3.92 1.78 -14.84
N GLY A 220 4.03 0.52 -15.28
CA GLY A 220 5.03 0.10 -16.23
C GLY A 220 4.63 -1.13 -17.02
N THR A 221 5.49 -1.49 -17.96
CA THR A 221 5.39 -2.72 -18.74
C THR A 221 6.45 -3.68 -18.22
N LEU A 222 6.02 -4.85 -17.75
CA LEU A 222 6.88 -5.97 -17.43
C LEU A 222 6.88 -6.94 -18.61
N THR A 223 8.07 -7.28 -19.10
CA THR A 223 8.29 -8.28 -20.14
C THR A 223 9.02 -9.47 -19.53
N MET A 224 8.41 -10.64 -19.62
CA MET A 224 8.95 -11.89 -19.09
C MET A 224 8.52 -13.04 -20.00
N HIS A 225 9.44 -13.95 -20.31
CA HIS A 225 9.19 -15.12 -21.16
C HIS A 225 8.51 -14.75 -22.50
N GLY A 226 9.00 -13.68 -23.14
CA GLY A 226 8.50 -13.19 -24.43
C GLY A 226 7.14 -12.49 -24.41
N VAL A 227 6.53 -12.31 -23.22
CA VAL A 227 5.21 -11.67 -23.08
C VAL A 227 5.33 -10.37 -22.28
N SER A 228 4.73 -9.30 -22.79
CA SER A 228 4.66 -8.00 -22.12
C SER A 228 3.26 -7.77 -21.52
N ARG A 229 3.22 -7.29 -20.28
CA ARG A 229 2.00 -6.94 -19.55
C ARG A 229 2.18 -5.62 -18.79
N SER A 230 1.10 -4.87 -18.67
CA SER A 230 1.06 -3.71 -17.79
C SER A 230 1.00 -4.18 -16.34
N VAL A 231 1.85 -3.61 -15.50
CA VAL A 231 1.88 -3.85 -14.06
C VAL A 231 1.89 -2.52 -13.32
N ALA A 232 1.24 -2.48 -12.15
CA ALA A 232 1.27 -1.35 -11.25
C ALA A 232 2.00 -1.77 -9.98
N LEU A 233 3.00 -0.99 -9.59
CA LEU A 233 3.72 -1.16 -8.33
C LEU A 233 3.20 -0.16 -7.31
N ASP A 234 2.78 -0.67 -6.15
CA ASP A 234 2.42 0.12 -4.99
C ASP A 234 3.70 0.53 -4.26
N THR A 235 4.08 1.80 -4.44
CA THR A 235 5.39 2.32 -4.06
C THR A 235 5.28 3.23 -2.84
N THR A 236 6.18 3.04 -1.87
CA THR A 236 6.39 3.94 -0.73
C THR A 236 7.77 4.57 -0.88
N TYR A 237 7.80 5.85 -1.18
CA TYR A 237 9.04 6.62 -1.24
C TYR A 237 9.54 6.91 0.18
N LEU A 238 10.81 6.65 0.45
CA LEU A 238 11.42 6.78 1.77
C LEU A 238 12.20 8.09 1.95
N GLY A 239 12.30 8.90 0.89
CA GLY A 239 13.01 10.18 0.90
C GLY A 239 14.40 10.10 0.30
N THR A 240 15.07 11.24 0.29
CA THR A 240 16.47 11.41 -0.06
C THR A 240 17.31 11.60 1.19
N VAL A 241 18.50 11.02 1.20
CA VAL A 241 19.51 11.24 2.24
C VAL A 241 20.83 11.56 1.56
N ASN A 242 21.51 12.58 2.10
CA ASN A 242 22.94 12.76 1.91
C ASN A 242 23.63 11.90 2.98
N GLY A 243 24.26 10.79 2.61
CA GLY A 243 24.87 9.92 3.63
C GLY A 243 25.26 8.52 3.16
N GLY A 244 26.58 8.35 2.96
CA GLY A 244 27.33 7.15 2.62
C GLY A 244 28.81 7.53 2.43
N TYR A 245 29.70 6.57 2.13
CA TYR A 245 31.09 6.88 1.73
C TYR A 245 31.09 8.01 0.69
N GLY A 246 31.75 9.14 0.95
CA GLY A 246 31.95 10.21 -0.04
C GLY A 246 30.79 11.17 -0.32
N GLU A 247 29.81 11.34 0.59
CA GLU A 247 28.72 12.35 0.45
C GLU A 247 27.76 12.14 -0.74
N GLU A 248 27.67 10.91 -1.28
CA GLU A 248 26.78 10.59 -2.39
C GLU A 248 25.29 10.77 -2.03
N LEU A 249 24.57 11.55 -2.84
CA LEU A 249 23.13 11.73 -2.72
C LEU A 249 22.40 10.44 -3.10
N ARG A 250 21.54 9.94 -2.21
CA ARG A 250 20.81 8.68 -2.35
C ARG A 250 19.32 8.88 -2.14
N CYS A 251 18.52 8.07 -2.83
CA CYS A 251 17.08 7.98 -2.59
C CYS A 251 16.66 6.52 -2.41
N ALA A 252 15.59 6.30 -1.65
CA ALA A 252 15.09 4.94 -1.42
C ALA A 252 13.58 4.83 -1.59
N ALA A 253 13.12 3.65 -2.00
CA ALA A 253 11.71 3.32 -2.11
C ALA A 253 11.47 1.83 -1.84
N LEU A 254 10.29 1.53 -1.30
CA LEU A 254 9.74 0.18 -1.25
C LEU A 254 8.67 0.05 -2.33
N ALA A 255 8.58 -1.08 -3.00
CA ALA A 255 7.50 -1.32 -3.95
C ALA A 255 6.97 -2.74 -3.85
N LYS A 256 5.64 -2.89 -4.04
CA LYS A 256 4.96 -4.18 -4.03
C LYS A 256 4.05 -4.32 -5.23
N ALA A 257 3.84 -5.56 -5.67
CA ALA A 257 2.84 -5.90 -6.67
C ALA A 257 2.43 -7.36 -6.53
N GLU A 258 1.30 -7.70 -7.12
CA GLU A 258 0.87 -9.09 -7.29
C GLU A 258 0.83 -9.41 -8.79
N LEU A 259 1.45 -10.52 -9.17
CA LEU A 259 1.47 -11.03 -10.53
C LEU A 259 0.80 -12.41 -10.59
N HIS A 260 0.24 -12.73 -11.75
CA HIS A 260 -0.17 -14.09 -12.07
C HIS A 260 0.77 -14.67 -13.13
N ARG A 261 1.46 -15.78 -12.82
CA ARG A 261 2.46 -16.37 -13.72
C ARG A 261 1.89 -16.78 -15.08
N GLU A 262 0.60 -17.12 -15.11
CA GLU A 262 -0.11 -17.57 -16.32
C GLU A 262 -0.24 -16.45 -17.37
N ASP A 263 -0.20 -15.19 -16.94
CA ASP A 263 -0.24 -14.02 -17.83
C ASP A 263 1.00 -13.94 -18.74
N TYR A 264 2.07 -14.62 -18.35
CA TYR A 264 3.38 -14.67 -19.02
C TYR A 264 3.66 -16.03 -19.62
N THR A 265 2.64 -16.86 -19.87
CA THR A 265 2.76 -18.21 -20.47
C THR A 265 3.58 -19.22 -19.64
N LEU A 266 3.85 -18.91 -18.37
CA LEU A 266 4.52 -19.80 -17.43
C LEU A 266 3.50 -20.81 -16.87
N ASN A 267 3.07 -21.73 -17.73
CA ASN A 267 1.95 -22.64 -17.51
C ASN A 267 2.42 -24.03 -17.02
N TRP A 268 1.92 -24.44 -15.86
CA TRP A 268 2.33 -25.65 -15.12
C TRP A 268 1.69 -26.97 -15.62
N ARG A 269 0.89 -26.96 -16.70
CA ARG A 269 0.03 -28.12 -17.05
C ARG A 269 0.82 -29.43 -17.27
N THR A 270 2.08 -29.36 -17.68
CA THR A 270 2.96 -30.52 -17.89
C THR A 270 3.52 -31.12 -16.58
N MET A 271 3.54 -30.36 -15.49
CA MET A 271 4.21 -30.74 -14.23
C MET A 271 3.33 -31.53 -13.24
N LEU A 272 2.00 -31.47 -13.35
CA LEU A 272 1.10 -32.34 -12.55
C LEU A 272 1.42 -33.83 -12.74
N ALA A 273 1.95 -34.20 -13.91
CA ALA A 273 2.35 -35.56 -14.23
C ALA A 273 3.67 -36.02 -13.57
N ARG A 274 4.48 -35.10 -13.02
CA ARG A 274 5.83 -35.39 -12.48
C ARG A 274 5.94 -35.28 -10.95
N GLY A 275 4.84 -35.08 -10.23
CA GLY A 275 4.82 -35.11 -8.75
C GLY A 275 5.55 -33.95 -8.06
N ILE A 276 5.92 -32.88 -8.79
CA ILE A 276 6.54 -31.69 -8.20
C ILE A 276 5.44 -30.78 -7.64
N ALA A 277 5.57 -30.49 -6.35
CA ALA A 277 4.54 -29.87 -5.51
C ALA A 277 4.08 -28.49 -6.01
N VAL A 278 2.76 -28.28 -5.88
CA VAL A 278 1.94 -27.27 -6.56
C VAL A 278 2.28 -25.85 -6.08
N VAL A 279 2.89 -25.03 -6.94
CA VAL A 279 3.05 -23.59 -6.69
C VAL A 279 1.82 -22.85 -7.27
N GLY A 280 1.20 -22.02 -6.44
CA GLY A 280 0.04 -21.22 -6.80
C GLY A 280 0.33 -20.27 -7.97
N PRO A 281 -0.71 -19.84 -8.72
CA PRO A 281 -0.54 -18.95 -9.87
C PRO A 281 -0.12 -17.53 -9.46
N THR A 282 -0.45 -17.13 -8.23
CA THR A 282 -0.17 -15.81 -7.67
C THR A 282 1.25 -15.72 -7.11
N VAL A 283 1.97 -14.69 -7.52
CA VAL A 283 3.31 -14.34 -7.07
C VAL A 283 3.29 -12.91 -6.55
N GLN A 284 3.64 -12.73 -5.28
CA GLN A 284 3.83 -11.39 -4.70
C GLN A 284 5.25 -10.93 -4.97
N LEU A 285 5.40 -9.66 -5.36
CA LEU A 285 6.67 -8.98 -5.52
C LEU A 285 6.92 -8.07 -4.33
N GLU A 286 8.15 -8.07 -3.84
CA GLU A 286 8.63 -7.13 -2.82
C GLU A 286 9.98 -6.58 -3.25
N LEU A 287 10.03 -5.26 -3.44
CA LEU A 287 11.19 -4.53 -3.91
C LEU A 287 11.65 -3.57 -2.80
N ASP A 288 12.92 -3.68 -2.44
CA ASP A 288 13.64 -2.66 -1.66
C ASP A 288 14.62 -2.01 -2.62
N VAL A 289 14.49 -0.72 -2.87
CA VAL A 289 15.29 -0.02 -3.87
C VAL A 289 16.05 1.11 -3.20
N GLN A 290 17.36 1.14 -3.43
CA GLN A 290 18.17 2.31 -3.20
C GLN A 290 18.84 2.71 -4.52
N ALA A 291 18.85 4.01 -4.80
CA ALA A 291 19.52 4.54 -5.97
C ALA A 291 20.44 5.70 -5.60
N MET A 292 21.56 5.80 -6.30
CA MET A 292 22.60 6.81 -6.14
C MET A 292 22.48 7.82 -7.28
N TYR A 293 22.54 9.10 -6.96
CA TYR A 293 22.58 10.14 -7.99
C TYR A 293 23.88 10.02 -8.78
N ARG A 294 23.76 9.94 -10.11
CA ARG A 294 24.92 9.79 -11.00
C ARG A 294 25.64 11.13 -11.13
N THR A 295 26.82 11.21 -10.55
CA THR A 295 27.82 12.27 -10.73
C THR A 295 28.98 11.74 -11.60
N HIS A 296 29.99 12.58 -11.85
CA HIS A 296 31.20 12.13 -12.54
C HIS A 296 32.05 11.17 -11.70
N ASP A 297 31.87 11.18 -10.38
CA ASP A 297 32.62 10.37 -9.42
C ASP A 297 31.88 9.12 -8.94
N THR A 298 30.60 8.95 -9.33
CA THR A 298 29.84 7.76 -8.92
C THR A 298 30.56 6.51 -9.41
N PRO A 299 31.04 5.65 -8.49
CA PRO A 299 31.74 4.44 -8.89
C PRO A 299 30.78 3.59 -9.72
N THR A 300 31.29 3.00 -10.80
CA THR A 300 30.60 1.90 -11.47
C THR A 300 30.30 0.86 -10.39
N PRO A 301 29.04 0.39 -10.25
CA PRO A 301 28.72 -0.65 -9.29
C PRO A 301 29.72 -1.81 -9.47
N PRO A 302 30.31 -2.35 -8.39
CA PRO A 302 31.24 -3.45 -8.50
C PRO A 302 30.58 -4.62 -9.26
N GLU A 303 31.30 -5.22 -10.20
CA GLU A 303 30.87 -6.40 -10.97
C GLU A 303 30.54 -7.60 -10.08
#